data_AF-A0A960BIT5-F1
#
_entry.id   AF-A0A960BIT5-F1
#
_cell.length_a   1.000
_cell.length_b   1.000
_cell.length_c   1.000
_cell.angle_alpha   90.00
_cell.angle_beta   90.00
_cell.angle_gamma   90.00
#
_symmetry.space_group_name_H-M   'P 1'
#
loop_
_entity.id
_entity.type
_entity.pdbx_description
1 polymer ?
#
loop_
_entity_poly.entity_id
_entity_poly.type
_entity_poly.pdbx_seq_one_letter_code
_entity_poly.pdbx_strand_id
1 'polypeptide(L)'
;MSAMFRSLGLRDYRMWFAGALVSNVGTWMQRIAQDWLVLTDLTDDDASAVGLTVGLQFAPMLLLVPFTGMVADRFDRRRVLLITQLVMAALAGGLAAVTLTGVVEL
;
A
#
# COMPACT_ATOMS: atom_id res chain seq x y z
N MET A 1 -7.96 -18.12 30.16
CA MET A 1 -7.48 -17.76 28.80
C MET A 1 -6.44 -16.66 28.94
N SER A 2 -5.23 -16.88 28.38
CA SER A 2 -4.10 -15.95 28.40
C SER A 2 -4.54 -14.52 28.04
N ALA A 3 -4.12 -13.53 28.82
CA ALA A 3 -4.45 -12.11 28.61
C ALA A 3 -4.01 -11.58 27.23
N MET A 4 -3.09 -12.28 26.55
CA MET A 4 -2.48 -11.89 25.28
C MET A 4 -3.47 -11.77 24.11
N PHE A 5 -4.52 -12.60 24.06
CA PHE A 5 -5.47 -12.63 22.92
C PHE A 5 -6.84 -12.04 23.27
N ARG A 6 -6.94 -11.27 24.35
CA ARG A 6 -8.20 -10.69 24.82
C ARG A 6 -8.81 -9.72 23.79
N SER A 7 -7.99 -9.00 23.03
CA SER A 7 -8.43 -8.06 21.99
C SER A 7 -9.15 -8.74 20.83
N LEU A 8 -8.75 -9.97 20.47
CA LEU A 8 -9.39 -10.77 19.41
C LEU A 8 -10.77 -11.31 19.80
N GLY A 9 -11.16 -11.20 21.08
CA GLY A 9 -12.51 -11.50 21.55
C GLY A 9 -13.57 -10.49 21.08
N LEU A 10 -13.15 -9.26 20.73
CA LEU A 10 -14.04 -8.23 20.20
C LEU A 10 -14.27 -8.46 18.70
N ARG A 11 -15.53 -8.66 18.30
CA ARG A 11 -15.91 -8.98 16.91
C ARG A 11 -15.39 -7.96 15.91
N ASP A 12 -15.56 -6.68 16.22
CA ASP A 12 -15.14 -5.57 15.35
C ASP A 12 -13.62 -5.50 15.21
N TYR A 13 -12.89 -5.69 16.32
CA TYR A 13 -11.42 -5.73 16.31
C TYR A 13 -10.89 -6.93 15.52
N ARG A 14 -11.51 -8.11 15.66
CA ARG A 14 -11.10 -9.31 14.92
C ARG A 14 -11.27 -9.16 13.42
N MET A 15 -12.38 -8.55 12.97
CA MET A 15 -12.62 -8.26 11.55
C MET A 15 -11.59 -7.26 11.03
N TRP A 16 -11.35 -6.18 11.77
CA TRP A 16 -10.34 -5.19 11.41
C TRP A 16 -8.94 -5.82 11.34
N PHE A 17 -8.56 -6.61 12.33
CA PHE A 17 -7.24 -7.24 12.41
C PHE A 17 -6.98 -8.20 11.24
N ALA A 18 -7.96 -9.05 10.92
CA ALA A 18 -7.84 -9.96 9.78
C ALA A 18 -7.70 -9.20 8.45
N GLY A 19 -8.51 -8.15 8.25
CA GLY A 19 -8.42 -7.29 7.07
C GLY A 19 -7.09 -6.54 6.98
N ALA A 20 -6.60 -5.99 8.09
CA ALA A 20 -5.32 -5.30 8.18
C ALA A 20 -4.15 -6.25 7.88
N LEU A 21 -4.20 -7.48 8.37
CA LEU A 21 -3.17 -8.49 8.12
C LEU A 21 -3.09 -8.84 6.63
N VAL A 22 -4.22 -9.12 5.99
CA VAL A 22 -4.27 -9.42 4.55
C VAL A 22 -3.81 -8.20 3.73
N SER A 23 -4.28 -7.01 4.07
CA SER A 23 -3.90 -5.77 3.37
C SER A 23 -2.40 -5.49 3.46
N ASN A 24 -1.81 -5.71 4.63
CA ASN A 24 -0.37 -5.50 4.82
C ASN A 24 0.45 -6.50 4.01
N VAL A 25 0.10 -7.79 4.05
CA VAL A 25 0.77 -8.82 3.25
C VAL A 25 0.65 -8.51 1.75
N GLY A 26 -0.55 -8.16 1.27
CA GLY A 26 -0.78 -7.80 -0.13
C GLY A 26 0.04 -6.59 -0.58
N THR A 27 0.17 -5.57 0.29
CA THR A 27 0.98 -4.38 0.00
C THR A 27 2.45 -4.74 -0.19
N TRP A 28 3.00 -5.60 0.67
CA TRP A 28 4.38 -6.06 0.54
C TRP A 28 4.59 -6.94 -0.69
N MET A 29 3.64 -7.83 -1.01
CA MET A 29 3.69 -8.60 -2.24
C MET A 29 3.68 -7.71 -3.48
N GLN A 30 2.80 -6.70 -3.52
CA GLN A 30 2.73 -5.75 -4.62
C GLN A 30 4.04 -4.98 -4.79
N ARG A 31 4.66 -4.55 -3.69
CA ARG A 31 5.95 -3.84 -3.74
C ARG A 31 7.05 -4.68 -4.36
N ILE A 32 7.19 -5.93 -3.90
CA ILE A 32 8.18 -6.88 -4.45
C ILE A 32 7.91 -7.13 -5.93
N ALA A 33 6.64 -7.33 -6.32
CA ALA A 33 6.27 -7.55 -7.71
C ALA A 33 6.57 -6.33 -8.60
N GLN A 34 6.32 -5.12 -8.10
CA GLN A 34 6.62 -3.89 -8.83
C GLN A 34 8.12 -3.68 -9.00
N ASP A 35 8.92 -3.89 -7.95
CA ASP A 35 10.38 -3.78 -8.02
C ASP A 35 10.95 -4.84 -8.99
N TRP A 36 10.39 -6.05 -9.01
CA TRP A 36 10.76 -7.10 -9.96
C TRP A 36 10.41 -6.75 -11.41
N LEU A 37 9.22 -6.21 -11.65
CA LEU A 37 8.77 -5.80 -12.98
C LEU A 37 9.68 -4.71 -13.57
N VAL A 38 10.03 -3.71 -12.76
CA VAL A 38 10.95 -2.64 -13.19
C VAL A 38 12.32 -3.21 -13.54
N LEU A 39 12.86 -4.09 -12.69
CA LEU A 39 14.17 -4.70 -12.92
C LEU A 39 14.21 -5.60 -14.16
N THR A 40 13.16 -6.40 -14.39
CA THR A 40 13.17 -7.49 -15.37
C THR A 40 12.65 -7.08 -16.75
N ASP A 41 11.54 -6.34 -16.80
CA ASP A 41 10.82 -6.08 -18.06
C ASP A 41 11.03 -4.68 -18.62
N LEU A 42 11.41 -3.71 -17.77
CA LEU A 42 11.40 -2.30 -18.14
C LEU A 42 12.78 -1.66 -18.29
N THR A 43 13.83 -2.22 -17.67
CA THR A 43 15.11 -1.51 -17.57
C THR A 43 16.34 -2.24 -18.09
N ASP A 44 16.22 -3.44 -18.70
CA ASP A 44 17.36 -4.19 -19.25
C ASP A 44 18.58 -4.21 -18.27
N ASP A 45 18.34 -4.53 -16.99
CA ASP A 45 19.35 -4.54 -15.90
C ASP A 45 19.98 -3.16 -15.50
N ASP A 46 19.40 -2.01 -15.87
CA ASP A 46 19.90 -0.70 -15.44
C ASP A 46 19.41 -0.33 -14.01
N ALA A 47 20.32 -0.46 -13.04
CA ALA A 47 20.07 -0.19 -11.62
C ALA A 47 19.69 1.27 -11.31
N SER A 48 19.94 2.21 -12.22
CA SER A 48 19.66 3.64 -12.02
C SER A 48 18.16 3.97 -12.06
N ALA A 49 17.39 3.33 -12.94
CA ALA A 49 15.94 3.54 -13.01
C ALA A 49 15.22 2.93 -11.81
N VAL A 50 15.65 1.76 -11.34
CA VAL A 50 15.13 1.15 -10.09
C VAL A 50 15.31 2.12 -8.91
N GLY A 51 16.47 2.75 -8.80
CA GLY A 51 16.74 3.77 -7.79
C GLY A 51 15.80 4.98 -7.88
N LEU A 52 15.50 5.45 -9.09
CA LEU A 52 14.55 6.55 -9.32
C LEU A 52 13.12 6.15 -8.98
N THR A 53 12.67 4.95 -9.39
CA THR A 53 11.33 4.43 -9.08
C THR A 53 11.12 4.30 -7.58
N VAL A 54 12.12 3.77 -6.86
CA VAL A 54 12.08 3.70 -5.39
C VAL A 54 12.06 5.10 -4.77
N GLY A 55 12.84 6.05 -5.28
CA GLY A 55 12.81 7.44 -4.83
C GLY A 55 11.42 8.09 -4.99
N LEU A 56 10.77 7.87 -6.14
CA LEU A 56 9.43 8.35 -6.42
C LEU A 56 8.35 7.67 -5.57
N GLN A 57 8.55 6.42 -5.12
CA GLN A 57 7.64 5.78 -4.16
C GLN A 57 7.63 6.50 -2.79
N PHE A 58 8.76 7.06 -2.36
CA PHE A 58 8.88 7.73 -1.05
C PHE A 58 8.57 9.24 -1.10
N ALA A 59 8.68 9.89 -2.26
CA ALA A 59 8.42 11.32 -2.39
C ALA A 59 7.01 11.75 -1.92
N PRO A 60 5.91 11.05 -2.27
CA PRO A 60 4.57 11.40 -1.77
C PRO A 60 4.49 11.30 -0.25
N MET A 61 5.14 10.30 0.33
CA MET A 61 5.14 10.11 1.78
C MET A 61 5.83 11.29 2.48
N LEU A 62 7.00 11.72 2.00
CA LEU A 62 7.71 12.86 2.57
C LEU A 62 6.90 14.16 2.52
N LEU A 63 6.17 14.39 1.42
CA LEU A 63 5.35 15.59 1.26
C LEU A 63 4.06 15.55 2.08
N LEU A 64 3.45 14.38 2.23
CA LEU A 64 2.13 14.23 2.86
C LEU A 64 2.20 13.99 4.37
N VAL A 65 3.32 13.50 4.91
CA VAL A 65 3.51 13.25 6.36
C VAL A 65 3.06 14.42 7.24
N PRO A 66 3.44 15.69 7.01
CA PRO A 66 3.01 16.80 7.86
C PRO A 66 1.49 17.01 7.88
N PHE A 67 0.81 16.69 6.79
CA PHE A 67 -0.64 16.86 6.65
C PHE A 67 -1.43 15.73 7.32
N THR A 68 -0.83 14.54 7.47
CA THR A 68 -1.52 13.37 8.04
C THR A 68 -2.05 13.61 9.45
N GLY A 69 -1.30 14.30 10.32
CA GLY A 69 -1.75 14.61 11.68
C GLY A 69 -2.98 15.53 11.69
N MET A 70 -2.95 16.60 10.89
CA MET A 70 -4.08 17.51 10.77
C MET A 70 -5.33 16.78 10.26
N VAL A 71 -5.19 15.90 9.27
CA VAL A 71 -6.30 15.13 8.71
C VAL A 71 -6.84 14.11 9.72
N ALA A 72 -5.96 13.42 10.45
CA ALA A 72 -6.36 12.44 11.46
C ALA A 72 -7.12 13.05 12.64
N ASP A 73 -6.82 14.30 12.98
CA ASP A 73 -7.43 15.01 14.10
C ASP A 73 -8.74 15.74 13.71
N ARG A 74 -8.85 16.22 12.47
CA ARG A 74 -10.04 16.96 11.99
C ARG A 74 -11.17 16.09 11.45
N PHE A 75 -10.87 14.90 10.95
CA PHE A 75 -11.85 14.07 10.25
C PHE A 75 -12.15 12.76 11.00
N ASP A 76 -13.31 12.17 10.70
CA ASP A 76 -13.70 10.87 11.25
C ASP A 76 -12.70 9.80 10.84
N ARG A 77 -11.95 9.26 11.82
CA ARG A 77 -10.90 8.24 11.62
C ARG A 77 -11.37 7.05 10.79
N ARG A 78 -12.63 6.62 10.97
CA ARG A 78 -13.23 5.53 10.20
C ARG A 78 -13.41 5.88 8.73
N ARG A 79 -13.84 7.11 8.41
CA ARG A 79 -14.02 7.56 7.02
C ARG A 79 -12.66 7.73 6.34
N VAL A 80 -11.70 8.35 7.03
CA VAL A 80 -10.32 8.49 6.54
C VAL A 80 -9.74 7.12 6.20
N LEU A 81 -9.84 6.16 7.12
CA LEU A 81 -9.36 4.79 6.90
C LEU A 81 -10.06 4.12 5.70
N LEU A 82 -11.37 4.24 5.55
CA LEU A 82 -12.08 3.66 4.42
C LEU A 82 -11.65 4.29 3.09
N ILE A 83 -11.50 5.62 3.04
CA ILE A 83 -11.06 6.33 1.84
C ILE A 83 -9.64 5.90 1.47
N THR A 84 -8.70 5.84 2.41
CA THR A 84 -7.32 5.42 2.12
C THR A 84 -7.26 3.99 1.62
N GLN A 85 -8.03 3.07 2.23
CA GLN A 85 -8.08 1.68 1.76
C GLN A 85 -8.67 1.56 0.34
N LEU A 86 -9.71 2.33 0.03
CA LEU A 86 -10.31 2.36 -1.32
C LEU A 86 -9.35 2.94 -2.36
N VAL A 87 -8.65 4.03 -2.02
CA VAL A 87 -7.63 4.62 -2.90
C VAL A 87 -6.49 3.63 -3.16
N MET A 88 -5.99 2.95 -2.12
CA MET A 88 -4.97 1.90 -2.29
C MET A 88 -5.46 0.76 -3.18
N ALA A 89 -6.69 0.27 -2.97
CA ALA A 89 -7.28 -0.78 -3.79
C ALA A 89 -7.45 -0.36 -5.25
N ALA A 90 -7.87 0.89 -5.50
CA ALA A 90 -8.01 1.43 -6.85
C ALA A 90 -6.66 1.56 -7.56
N LEU A 91 -5.62 2.04 -6.87
CA LEU A 91 -4.26 2.13 -7.42
C LEU A 91 -3.68 0.74 -7.72
N ALA A 92 -3.84 -0.22 -6.80
CA ALA A 92 -3.42 -1.60 -7.01
C ALA A 92 -4.15 -2.25 -8.20
N GLY A 93 -5.46 -2.04 -8.30
CA GLY A 93 -6.26 -2.53 -9.42
C GLY A 93 -5.89 -1.87 -10.75
N GLY A 94 -5.59 -0.57 -10.74
CA GLY A 94 -5.09 0.16 -11.90
C GLY A 94 -3.73 -0.38 -12.37
N LEU A 95 -2.78 -0.56 -11.45
CA LEU A 95 -1.49 -1.17 -11.75
C LEU A 95 -1.67 -2.57 -12.34
N ALA A 96 -2.50 -3.41 -11.71
CA ALA A 96 -2.80 -4.76 -12.20
C ALA A 96 -3.43 -4.76 -13.60
N ALA A 97 -4.30 -3.79 -13.91
CA ALA A 97 -4.88 -3.67 -15.24
C ALA A 97 -3.82 -3.33 -16.28
N VAL A 98 -2.97 -2.33 -16.02
CA VAL A 98 -1.93 -1.90 -16.96
C VAL A 98 -0.90 -3.02 -17.17
N THR A 99 -0.48 -3.72 -16.10
CA THR A 99 0.44 -4.86 -16.18
C THR A 99 -0.12 -6.02 -17.00
N LEU A 100 -1.40 -6.38 -16.80
CA LEU A 100 -2.04 -7.45 -17.58
C LEU A 100 -2.26 -7.07 -19.05
N THR A 101 -2.41 -5.78 -19.36
CA THR A 101 -2.54 -5.31 -20.76
C THR A 101 -1.21 -5.23 -21.50
N GLY A 102 -0.07 -5.37 -20.81
CA GLY A 102 1.26 -5.32 -21.42
C GLY A 102 1.69 -3.93 -21.93
N VAL A 103 0.99 -2.87 -21.51
CA VAL A 103 1.29 -1.47 -21.89
C VAL A 103 2.09 -0.76 -20.79
N VAL A 104 2.74 -1.52 -19.90
CA VAL A 104 3.57 -0.92 -18.85
C VAL A 104 4.85 -0.41 -19.50
N GLU A 105 5.05 0.90 -19.43
CA GLU A 105 6.29 1.59 -19.82
C GLU A 105 6.75 2.45 -18.63
N LEU A 106 8.04 2.78 -18.57
CA LEU A 106 8.69 3.56 -17.52
C LEU A 106 8.43 5.07 -17.67
#